data_AF-A0A1G6S7X3-F1
#
_entry.id   AF-A0A1G6S7X3-F1
#
_cell.length_a   1.000
_cell.length_b   1.000
_cell.length_c   1.000
_cell.angle_alpha   90.00
_cell.angle_beta   90.00
_cell.angle_gamma   90.00
#
_symmetry.space_group_name_H-M   'P 1'
#
loop_
_entity.id
_entity.type
_entity.pdbx_description
1 polymer ?
#
loop_
_entity_poly.entity_id
_entity_poly.type
_entity_poly.pdbx_seq_one_letter_code
_entity_poly.pdbx_strand_id
1 'polypeptide(L)'
;MNRSPHRWIRTCCALLLSCLLVATPWAAELSAKRQAVLMSMFKPDAVLTEQVHRDFWAGLDVSDVAATEAAQDRLAAAMRNSLEFESATALSYKASMKQRKPVVNPRYESALKDRLVMLKARNLSPDSVLAKDKAFRASLVPISRGKPFEVDGKSVVMTPALADAALKQVEASHDRLERLLDPVWREAAK
;
A
#
# COMPACT_ATOMS: atom_id res chain seq x y z
N MET A 1 4.17 -9.02 30.02
CA MET A 1 3.35 -9.72 29.00
C MET A 1 3.89 -9.39 27.61
N ASN A 2 4.67 -10.31 27.05
CA ASN A 2 5.37 -10.15 25.78
C ASN A 2 4.44 -10.58 24.62
N ARG A 3 3.69 -9.66 24.02
CA ARG A 3 2.87 -9.97 22.83
C ARG A 3 3.78 -9.97 21.62
N SER A 4 3.88 -11.12 20.94
CA SER A 4 4.73 -11.35 19.77
C SER A 4 4.58 -10.23 18.71
N PRO A 5 5.67 -9.66 18.17
CA PRO A 5 5.62 -8.63 17.12
C PRO A 5 4.88 -9.08 15.85
N HIS A 6 4.78 -10.40 15.62
CA HIS A 6 4.11 -11.00 14.47
C HIS A 6 2.61 -10.71 14.33
N ARG A 7 1.90 -10.41 15.43
CA ARG A 7 0.44 -10.10 15.36
C ARG A 7 0.16 -8.69 14.84
N TRP A 8 1.08 -7.74 15.02
CA TRP A 8 0.89 -6.34 14.63
C TRP A 8 1.33 -6.05 13.21
N ILE A 9 2.36 -6.76 12.72
CA ILE A 9 2.74 -6.79 11.30
C ILE A 9 1.53 -7.20 10.43
N ARG A 10 0.72 -8.16 10.90
CA ARG A 10 -0.55 -8.54 10.25
C ARG A 10 -1.60 -7.41 10.22
N THR A 11 -1.51 -6.43 11.11
CA THR A 11 -2.44 -5.28 11.18
C THR A 11 -1.98 -4.15 10.25
N CYS A 12 -0.67 -3.94 10.10
CA CYS A 12 -0.13 -3.10 9.00
C CYS A 12 -0.44 -3.69 7.62
N CYS A 13 -0.51 -5.02 7.49
CA CYS A 13 -1.03 -5.67 6.28
C CYS A 13 -2.53 -5.38 6.02
N ALA A 14 -3.31 -5.08 7.06
CA ALA A 14 -4.73 -4.74 6.91
C ALA A 14 -4.94 -3.33 6.34
N LEU A 15 -4.04 -2.38 6.66
CA LEU A 15 -3.98 -1.06 6.01
C LEU A 15 -3.72 -1.21 4.50
N LEU A 16 -2.75 -2.06 4.12
CA LEU A 16 -2.45 -2.41 2.72
C LEU A 16 -3.66 -3.03 1.98
N LEU A 17 -4.44 -3.86 2.67
CA LEU A 17 -5.66 -4.48 2.13
C LEU A 17 -6.77 -3.45 1.84
N SER A 18 -6.90 -2.44 2.70
CA SER A 18 -7.95 -1.43 2.61
C SER A 18 -7.73 -0.43 1.46
N CYS A 19 -6.48 -0.29 0.98
CA CYS A 19 -6.12 0.62 -0.12
C CYS A 19 -6.39 0.00 -1.51
N LEU A 20 -6.41 -1.32 -1.62
CA LEU A 20 -6.81 -2.04 -2.84
C LEU A 20 -8.33 -2.09 -3.03
N LEU A 21 -9.11 -1.96 -1.94
CA LEU A 21 -10.56 -1.83 -2.01
C LEU A 21 -11.03 -0.51 -2.66
N VAL A 22 -10.15 0.50 -2.76
CA VAL A 22 -10.39 1.76 -3.50
C VAL A 22 -9.91 1.64 -4.97
N ALA A 23 -9.17 0.57 -5.32
CA ALA A 23 -8.74 0.26 -6.69
C ALA A 23 -9.72 -0.70 -7.43
N THR A 24 -10.92 -0.90 -6.90
CA THR A 24 -11.79 -2.07 -7.10
C THR A 24 -12.48 -2.29 -8.44
N PRO A 25 -12.59 -1.37 -9.41
CA PRO A 25 -13.12 -1.79 -10.71
C PRO A 25 -12.16 -2.70 -11.48
N TRP A 26 -10.88 -2.77 -11.11
CA TRP A 26 -9.85 -3.50 -11.87
C TRP A 26 -9.29 -4.74 -11.21
N ALA A 27 -9.37 -4.83 -9.88
CA ALA A 27 -9.40 -6.15 -9.27
C ALA A 27 -10.49 -6.99 -9.97
N ALA A 28 -11.66 -6.42 -10.26
CA ALA A 28 -12.73 -7.10 -10.98
C ALA A 28 -12.39 -7.55 -12.43
N GLU A 29 -11.40 -6.91 -13.09
CA GLU A 29 -10.91 -7.30 -14.43
C GLU A 29 -9.78 -8.35 -14.37
N LEU A 30 -9.08 -8.46 -13.23
CA LEU A 30 -8.11 -9.53 -12.99
C LEU A 30 -8.83 -10.81 -12.57
N SER A 31 -8.40 -11.94 -13.11
CA SER A 31 -8.86 -13.25 -12.64
C SER A 31 -8.57 -13.40 -11.13
N ALA A 32 -9.41 -14.13 -10.42
CA ALA A 32 -9.25 -14.37 -8.98
C ALA A 32 -7.84 -14.91 -8.63
N LYS A 33 -7.22 -15.69 -9.53
CA LYS A 33 -5.85 -16.18 -9.39
C LYS A 33 -4.83 -15.03 -9.39
N ARG A 34 -4.94 -14.08 -10.32
CA ARG A 34 -4.03 -12.91 -10.41
C ARG A 34 -4.22 -11.96 -9.24
N GLN A 35 -5.46 -11.74 -8.82
CA GLN A 35 -5.74 -11.00 -7.59
C GLN A 35 -5.04 -11.66 -6.39
N ALA A 36 -5.15 -12.98 -6.23
CA ALA A 36 -4.51 -13.69 -5.12
C ALA A 36 -2.98 -13.56 -5.14
N VAL A 37 -2.34 -13.64 -6.32
CA VAL A 37 -0.89 -13.42 -6.46
C VAL A 37 -0.52 -11.98 -6.06
N LEU A 38 -1.23 -10.98 -6.58
CA LEU A 38 -1.00 -9.59 -6.26
C LEU A 38 -1.17 -9.31 -4.76
N MET A 39 -2.23 -9.82 -4.14
CA MET A 39 -2.48 -9.73 -2.71
C MET A 39 -1.39 -10.42 -1.88
N SER A 40 -0.84 -11.54 -2.39
CA SER A 40 0.20 -12.26 -1.67
C SER A 40 1.51 -11.46 -1.58
N MET A 41 1.82 -10.60 -2.56
CA MET A 41 3.06 -9.81 -2.58
C MET A 41 3.15 -8.71 -1.52
N PHE A 42 2.01 -8.34 -0.91
CA PHE A 42 1.96 -7.43 0.24
C PHE A 42 2.33 -8.09 1.57
N LYS A 43 2.42 -9.42 1.61
CA LYS A 43 2.78 -10.14 2.83
C LYS A 43 4.26 -9.92 3.17
N PRO A 44 4.62 -9.86 4.46
CA PRO A 44 6.00 -9.61 4.88
C PRO A 44 6.99 -10.69 4.41
N ASP A 45 6.51 -11.92 4.31
CA ASP A 45 7.25 -13.14 3.96
C ASP A 45 7.06 -13.56 2.49
N ALA A 46 6.46 -12.69 1.67
CA ALA A 46 6.26 -12.99 0.26
C ALA A 46 7.59 -13.09 -0.48
N VAL A 47 7.73 -14.15 -1.27
CA VAL A 47 8.85 -14.34 -2.20
C VAL A 47 8.29 -14.31 -3.61
N LEU A 48 8.74 -13.33 -4.41
CA LEU A 48 8.47 -13.30 -5.84
C LEU A 48 9.45 -14.24 -6.54
N THR A 49 8.95 -15.39 -7.01
CA THR A 49 9.71 -16.34 -7.82
C THR A 49 9.37 -16.17 -9.31
N GLU A 50 10.24 -16.66 -10.18
CA GLU A 50 10.00 -16.66 -11.63
C GLU A 50 8.72 -17.43 -12.00
N GLN A 51 8.41 -18.52 -11.29
CA GLN A 51 7.16 -19.27 -11.50
C GLN A 51 5.94 -18.44 -11.11
N VAL A 52 5.96 -17.72 -9.98
CA VAL A 52 4.85 -16.86 -9.55
C VAL A 52 4.65 -15.72 -10.55
N HIS A 53 5.73 -15.16 -11.08
CA HIS A 53 5.71 -14.15 -12.13
C HIS A 53 5.08 -14.70 -13.43
N ARG A 54 5.59 -15.84 -13.93
CA ARG A 54 5.00 -16.52 -15.10
C ARG A 54 3.52 -16.83 -14.91
N ASP A 55 3.13 -17.33 -13.75
CA ASP A 55 1.73 -17.64 -13.43
C ASP A 55 0.82 -16.40 -13.42
N PHE A 56 1.36 -15.24 -13.02
CA PHE A 56 0.64 -13.98 -13.04
C PHE A 56 0.38 -13.53 -14.49
N TRP A 57 1.39 -13.65 -15.36
CA TRP A 57 1.35 -13.25 -16.76
C TRP A 57 0.74 -14.28 -17.72
N ALA A 58 0.66 -15.56 -17.30
CA ALA A 58 0.17 -16.65 -18.14
C ALA A 58 -1.26 -16.40 -18.64
N GLY A 59 -1.49 -16.62 -19.94
CA GLY A 59 -2.80 -16.47 -20.57
C GLY A 59 -3.28 -15.03 -20.73
N LEU A 60 -2.40 -14.03 -20.61
CA LEU A 60 -2.61 -12.73 -21.25
C LEU A 60 -2.14 -12.86 -22.69
N ASP A 61 -3.07 -12.74 -23.64
CA ASP A 61 -2.70 -12.61 -25.04
C ASP A 61 -2.14 -11.19 -25.22
N VAL A 62 -0.82 -11.11 -25.30
CA VAL A 62 -0.09 -9.84 -25.43
C VAL A 62 -0.33 -9.21 -26.82
N SER A 63 -1.11 -9.86 -27.70
CA SER A 63 -1.37 -9.35 -29.05
C SER A 63 -2.43 -8.24 -29.15
N ASP A 64 -3.30 -8.06 -28.14
CA ASP A 64 -4.15 -6.85 -27.99
C ASP A 64 -3.45 -5.84 -27.06
N VAL A 65 -2.31 -5.37 -27.55
CA VAL A 65 -1.26 -4.67 -26.80
C VAL A 65 -1.78 -3.38 -26.16
N ALA A 66 -2.52 -2.55 -26.89
CA ALA A 66 -2.80 -1.17 -26.48
C ALA A 66 -3.83 -1.05 -25.33
N ALA A 67 -4.89 -1.85 -25.36
CA ALA A 67 -5.88 -1.88 -24.28
C ALA A 67 -5.31 -2.55 -23.02
N THR A 68 -4.45 -3.55 -23.21
CA THR A 68 -3.79 -4.32 -22.14
C THR A 68 -2.65 -3.54 -21.49
N GLU A 69 -1.86 -2.77 -22.24
CA GLU A 69 -0.81 -1.87 -21.74
C GLU A 69 -1.40 -0.68 -21.00
N ALA A 70 -2.37 0.03 -21.61
CA ALA A 70 -3.06 1.12 -20.94
C ALA A 70 -3.81 0.62 -19.68
N ALA A 71 -4.24 -0.64 -19.69
CA ALA A 71 -4.70 -1.27 -18.47
C ALA A 71 -3.54 -1.39 -17.45
N GLN A 72 -2.50 -2.12 -17.77
CA GLN A 72 -1.38 -2.36 -16.86
C GLN A 72 -0.73 -1.07 -16.30
N ASP A 73 -0.59 -0.04 -17.11
CA ASP A 73 -0.05 1.25 -16.70
C ASP A 73 -0.88 1.93 -15.62
N ARG A 74 -2.22 1.90 -15.70
CA ARG A 74 -3.03 2.51 -14.62
C ARG A 74 -3.00 1.65 -13.35
N LEU A 75 -2.74 0.34 -13.46
CA LEU A 75 -2.66 -0.57 -12.31
C LEU A 75 -1.34 -0.29 -11.59
N ALA A 76 -0.25 -0.24 -12.35
CA ALA A 76 1.06 0.17 -11.85
C ALA A 76 0.99 1.57 -11.23
N ALA A 77 0.33 2.54 -11.87
CA ALA A 77 0.16 3.88 -11.32
C ALA A 77 -0.65 3.89 -10.01
N ALA A 78 -1.77 3.16 -9.96
CA ALA A 78 -2.60 3.06 -8.76
C ALA A 78 -1.87 2.36 -7.59
N MET A 79 -1.05 1.37 -7.90
CA MET A 79 -0.25 0.66 -6.91
C MET A 79 0.92 1.50 -6.40
N ARG A 80 1.65 2.16 -7.30
CA ARG A 80 2.69 3.14 -6.93
C ARG A 80 2.12 4.22 -6.02
N ASN A 81 0.97 4.81 -6.39
CA ASN A 81 0.29 5.79 -5.52
C ASN A 81 -0.10 5.22 -4.16
N SER A 82 -0.56 3.97 -4.10
CA SER A 82 -0.92 3.31 -2.84
C SER A 82 0.30 3.11 -1.93
N LEU A 83 1.42 2.65 -2.50
CA LEU A 83 2.67 2.45 -1.76
C LEU A 83 3.29 3.77 -1.32
N GLU A 84 3.17 4.81 -2.14
CA GLU A 84 3.59 6.17 -1.82
C GLU A 84 2.81 6.72 -0.62
N PHE A 85 1.49 6.52 -0.62
CA PHE A 85 0.61 6.88 0.49
C PHE A 85 1.05 6.23 1.80
N GLU A 86 1.24 4.92 1.80
CA GLU A 86 1.61 4.15 3.00
C GLU A 86 3.01 4.53 3.51
N SER A 87 3.97 4.71 2.59
CA SER A 87 5.31 5.18 2.91
C SER A 87 5.26 6.56 3.57
N ALA A 88 4.51 7.49 2.98
CA ALA A 88 4.39 8.85 3.49
C ALA A 88 3.64 8.89 4.84
N THR A 89 2.64 8.04 5.05
CA THR A 89 1.96 7.84 6.34
C THR A 89 2.93 7.35 7.41
N ALA A 90 3.71 6.30 7.14
CA ALA A 90 4.68 5.78 8.10
C ALA A 90 5.80 6.78 8.40
N LEU A 91 6.29 7.53 7.40
CA LEU A 91 7.23 8.62 7.59
C LEU A 91 6.63 9.75 8.43
N SER A 92 5.35 10.07 8.25
CA SER A 92 4.64 11.08 9.05
C SER A 92 4.53 10.66 10.51
N TYR A 93 4.24 9.39 10.78
CA TYR A 93 4.26 8.84 12.14
C TYR A 93 5.63 8.94 12.78
N LYS A 94 6.68 8.51 12.07
CA LYS A 94 8.07 8.61 12.54
C LYS A 94 8.47 10.06 12.83
N ALA A 95 8.17 10.98 11.92
CA ALA A 95 8.46 12.40 12.08
C ALA A 95 7.69 13.01 13.25
N SER A 96 6.40 12.67 13.40
CA SER A 96 5.54 13.19 14.46
C SER A 96 6.02 12.78 15.85
N MET A 97 6.44 11.51 16.01
CA MET A 97 7.07 11.04 17.25
C MET A 97 8.39 11.75 17.54
N LYS A 98 9.26 11.87 16.52
CA LYS A 98 10.59 12.51 16.66
C LYS A 98 10.48 13.98 17.05
N GLN A 99 9.56 14.72 16.44
CA GLN A 99 9.39 16.16 16.65
C GLN A 99 8.39 16.49 17.77
N ARG A 100 7.73 15.49 18.35
CA ARG A 100 6.69 15.63 19.38
C ARG A 100 5.53 16.57 18.99
N LYS A 101 5.29 16.73 17.69
CA LYS A 101 4.18 17.50 17.11
C LYS A 101 3.60 16.75 15.91
N PRO A 102 2.34 16.98 15.52
CA PRO A 102 1.80 16.42 14.28
C PRO A 102 2.59 16.92 13.07
N VAL A 103 3.20 16.01 12.32
CA VAL A 103 3.97 16.30 11.10
C VAL A 103 3.46 15.41 9.98
N VAL A 104 3.09 16.03 8.86
CA VAL A 104 2.71 15.34 7.63
C VAL A 104 3.89 15.41 6.65
N ASN A 105 4.28 14.26 6.10
CA ASN A 105 5.27 14.21 5.05
C ASN A 105 4.71 14.87 3.77
N PRO A 106 5.43 15.78 3.10
CA PRO A 106 4.94 16.43 1.87
C PRO A 106 4.51 15.46 0.76
N ARG A 107 5.15 14.29 0.69
CA ARG A 107 4.81 13.21 -0.27
C ARG A 107 3.38 12.70 -0.08
N TYR A 108 2.85 12.77 1.14
CA TYR A 108 1.48 12.36 1.45
C TYR A 108 0.45 13.24 0.73
N GLU A 109 0.63 14.57 0.74
CA GLU A 109 -0.29 15.50 0.07
C GLU A 109 -0.28 15.31 -1.45
N SER A 110 0.90 15.07 -2.03
CA SER A 110 1.04 14.74 -3.45
C SER A 110 0.29 13.46 -3.79
N ALA A 111 0.52 12.39 -3.02
CA ALA A 111 -0.15 11.11 -3.24
C ALA A 111 -1.68 11.23 -3.08
N LEU A 112 -2.16 12.01 -2.11
CA LEU A 112 -3.58 12.28 -1.89
C LEU A 112 -4.21 13.00 -3.07
N LYS A 113 -3.54 14.04 -3.58
CA LYS A 113 -4.00 14.75 -4.78
C LYS A 113 -4.11 13.79 -5.96
N ASP A 114 -3.08 12.98 -6.22
CA ASP A 114 -3.07 12.03 -7.34
C ASP A 114 -4.19 11.00 -7.21
N ARG A 115 -4.45 10.50 -5.99
CA ARG A 115 -5.57 9.58 -5.72
C ARG A 115 -6.91 10.21 -6.01
N LEU A 116 -7.15 11.45 -5.57
CA LEU A 116 -8.39 12.15 -5.82
C LEU A 116 -8.60 12.42 -7.32
N VAL A 117 -7.53 12.75 -8.05
CA VAL A 117 -7.56 12.88 -9.52
C VAL A 117 -7.95 11.55 -10.17
N MET A 118 -7.34 10.43 -9.76
CA MET A 118 -7.67 9.10 -10.28
C MET A 118 -9.11 8.69 -9.99
N LEU A 119 -9.65 8.99 -8.80
CA LEU A 119 -11.06 8.70 -8.49
C LEU A 119 -12.01 9.53 -9.33
N LYS A 120 -11.72 10.83 -9.48
CA LYS A 120 -12.51 11.74 -10.33
C LYS A 120 -12.54 11.29 -11.78
N ALA A 121 -11.38 10.90 -12.34
CA ALA A 121 -11.27 10.40 -13.71
C ALA A 121 -12.11 9.13 -13.96
N ARG A 122 -12.43 8.38 -12.88
CA ARG A 122 -13.21 7.13 -12.91
C ARG A 122 -14.65 7.30 -12.43
N ASN A 123 -15.08 8.53 -12.16
CA ASN A 123 -16.39 8.84 -11.57
C ASN A 123 -16.67 8.05 -10.27
N LEU A 124 -15.64 7.83 -9.45
CA LEU A 124 -15.73 7.14 -8.16
C LEU A 124 -15.83 8.17 -7.02
N SER A 125 -16.59 7.85 -5.97
CA SER A 125 -16.72 8.74 -4.81
C SER A 125 -15.37 8.89 -4.06
N PRO A 126 -14.99 10.13 -3.68
CA PRO A 126 -13.80 10.39 -2.86
C PRO A 126 -14.01 10.16 -1.36
N ASP A 127 -15.23 9.90 -0.90
CA ASP A 127 -15.60 9.94 0.53
C ASP A 127 -14.75 9.00 1.39
N SER A 128 -14.48 7.80 0.89
CA SER A 128 -13.65 6.82 1.61
C SER A 128 -12.20 7.28 1.79
N VAL A 129 -11.63 7.96 0.78
CA VAL A 129 -10.26 8.50 0.83
C VAL A 129 -10.21 9.70 1.77
N LEU A 130 -11.21 10.58 1.72
CA LEU A 130 -11.29 11.74 2.60
C LEU A 130 -11.53 11.35 4.07
N ALA A 131 -12.33 10.30 4.32
CA ALA A 131 -12.52 9.75 5.66
C ALA A 131 -11.22 9.18 6.22
N LYS A 132 -10.44 8.46 5.39
CA LYS A 132 -9.11 7.96 5.76
C LYS A 132 -8.13 9.10 6.02
N ASP A 133 -8.12 10.14 5.19
CA ASP A 133 -7.27 11.31 5.42
C ASP A 133 -7.56 11.98 6.76
N LYS A 134 -8.84 12.19 7.06
CA LYS A 134 -9.28 12.74 8.35
C LYS A 134 -8.82 11.88 9.52
N ALA A 135 -8.99 10.55 9.42
CA ALA A 135 -8.57 9.60 10.45
C ALA A 135 -7.04 9.61 10.64
N PHE A 136 -6.28 9.62 9.54
CA PHE A 136 -4.83 9.73 9.55
C PHE A 136 -4.37 11.01 10.27
N ARG A 137 -4.88 12.19 9.87
CA ARG A 137 -4.51 13.46 10.51
C ARG A 137 -4.88 13.49 11.99
N ALA A 138 -6.04 12.95 12.35
CA ALA A 138 -6.46 12.84 13.76
C ALA A 138 -5.51 11.94 14.57
N SER A 139 -4.98 10.86 13.97
CA SER A 139 -4.04 9.94 14.62
C SER A 139 -2.67 10.58 14.93
N LEU A 140 -2.25 11.62 14.21
CA LEU A 140 -0.94 12.24 14.41
C LEU A 140 -0.79 12.91 15.79
N VAL A 141 -1.88 13.43 16.35
CA VAL A 141 -1.89 14.11 17.66
C VAL A 141 -1.57 13.16 18.82
N PRO A 142 -2.26 12.01 19.00
CA PRO A 142 -1.87 11.03 20.01
C PRO A 142 -0.50 10.41 19.73
N ILE A 143 -0.18 10.10 18.46
CA ILE A 143 1.13 9.52 18.08
C ILE A 143 2.29 10.43 18.45
N SER A 144 2.19 11.75 18.21
CA SER A 144 3.25 12.70 18.56
C SER A 144 3.50 12.80 20.07
N ARG A 145 2.55 12.31 20.89
CA ARG A 145 2.60 12.27 22.35
C ARG A 145 2.86 10.87 22.90
N GLY A 146 3.11 9.87 22.04
CA GLY A 146 3.26 8.47 22.44
C GLY A 146 1.99 7.87 23.07
N LYS A 147 0.82 8.47 22.80
CA LYS A 147 -0.47 8.02 23.31
C LYS A 147 -1.12 7.01 22.37
N PRO A 148 -1.97 6.12 22.89
CA PRO A 148 -2.72 5.20 22.07
C PRO A 148 -3.67 5.93 21.11
N PHE A 149 -3.90 5.32 19.95
CA PHE A 149 -4.90 5.72 18.97
C PHE A 149 -5.67 4.50 18.48
N GLU A 150 -6.89 4.70 18.01
CA GLU A 150 -7.75 3.61 17.55
C GLU A 150 -7.52 3.31 16.06
N VAL A 151 -7.34 2.01 15.76
CA VAL A 151 -7.29 1.45 14.41
C VAL A 151 -8.16 0.21 14.40
N ASP A 152 -9.19 0.18 13.55
CA ASP A 152 -10.11 -0.96 13.41
C ASP A 152 -10.66 -1.48 14.76
N GLY A 153 -11.02 -0.56 15.66
CA GLY A 153 -11.53 -0.87 16.99
C GLY A 153 -10.49 -1.42 17.97
N LYS A 154 -9.20 -1.28 17.65
CA LYS A 154 -8.08 -1.65 18.53
C LYS A 154 -7.26 -0.42 18.89
N SER A 155 -6.96 -0.31 20.18
CA SER A 155 -6.01 0.67 20.69
C SER A 155 -4.57 0.25 20.39
N VAL A 156 -3.84 1.12 19.69
CA VAL A 156 -2.45 0.91 19.28
C VAL A 156 -1.58 2.05 19.78
N VAL A 157 -0.39 1.74 20.30
CA VAL A 157 0.64 2.73 20.59
C VAL A 157 1.71 2.65 19.49
N MET A 158 1.84 3.71 18.70
CA MET A 158 2.89 3.79 17.69
C MET A 158 4.24 3.98 18.36
N THR A 159 5.24 3.20 17.94
CA THR A 159 6.62 3.31 18.43
C THR A 159 7.58 3.49 17.25
N PRO A 160 8.80 4.03 17.45
CA PRO A 160 9.79 4.14 16.38
C PRO A 160 10.08 2.81 15.68
N ALA A 161 10.23 1.74 16.45
CA ALA A 161 10.48 0.39 15.90
C ALA A 161 9.32 -0.11 15.03
N LEU A 162 8.07 0.20 15.40
CA LEU A 162 6.91 -0.15 14.58
C LEU A 162 6.85 0.67 13.29
N ALA A 163 7.15 1.97 13.36
CA ALA A 163 7.21 2.82 12.16
C ALA A 163 8.32 2.35 11.20
N ASP A 164 9.49 1.97 11.73
CA ASP A 164 10.60 1.45 10.91
C ASP A 164 10.28 0.07 10.31
N ALA A 165 9.61 -0.81 11.06
CA ALA A 165 9.15 -2.09 10.54
C ALA A 165 8.11 -1.92 9.42
N ALA A 166 7.18 -0.98 9.59
CA ALA A 166 6.19 -0.65 8.57
C ALA A 166 6.86 -0.12 7.30
N LEU A 167 7.81 0.82 7.42
CA LEU A 167 8.56 1.35 6.27
C LEU A 167 9.29 0.25 5.50
N LYS A 168 10.06 -0.59 6.21
CA LYS A 168 10.76 -1.73 5.58
C LYS A 168 9.80 -2.68 4.87
N GLN A 169 8.62 -2.91 5.43
CA GLN A 169 7.62 -3.76 4.80
C GLN A 169 7.04 -3.11 3.53
N VAL A 170 6.76 -1.80 3.56
CA VAL A 170 6.24 -1.07 2.39
C VAL A 170 7.29 -1.05 1.28
N GLU A 171 8.55 -0.78 1.61
CA GLU A 171 9.68 -0.84 0.67
C GLU A 171 9.81 -2.23 0.03
N ALA A 172 9.88 -3.29 0.86
CA ALA A 172 9.98 -4.65 0.34
C ALA A 172 8.75 -5.06 -0.51
N SER A 173 7.56 -4.55 -0.17
CA SER A 173 6.36 -4.80 -0.98
C SER A 173 6.40 -4.04 -2.29
N HIS A 174 6.92 -2.81 -2.30
CA HIS A 174 7.13 -2.03 -3.50
C HIS A 174 8.04 -2.77 -4.49
N ASP A 175 9.19 -3.23 -4.04
CA ASP A 175 10.16 -3.93 -4.90
C ASP A 175 9.58 -5.20 -5.52
N ARG A 176 8.82 -5.97 -4.73
CA ARG A 176 8.13 -7.17 -5.23
C ARG A 176 7.05 -6.83 -6.25
N LEU A 177 6.25 -5.80 -5.99
CA LEU A 177 5.14 -5.45 -6.87
C LEU A 177 5.63 -4.80 -8.16
N GLU A 178 6.66 -3.96 -8.10
CA GLU A 178 7.29 -3.40 -9.30
C GLU A 178 7.82 -4.51 -10.21
N ARG A 179 8.50 -5.50 -9.64
CA ARG A 179 8.98 -6.68 -10.39
C ARG A 179 7.86 -7.59 -10.87
N LEU A 180 6.77 -7.75 -10.12
CA LEU A 180 5.61 -8.54 -10.54
C LEU A 180 4.92 -7.91 -11.76
N LEU A 181 4.83 -6.57 -11.78
CA LEU A 181 4.16 -5.82 -12.84
C LEU A 181 5.04 -5.51 -14.05
N ASP A 182 6.34 -5.78 -14.01
CA ASP A 182 7.18 -5.83 -15.22
C ASP A 182 6.81 -7.09 -16.01
N PRO A 183 6.36 -7.01 -17.28
CA PRO A 183 6.08 -8.20 -18.08
C PRO A 183 7.32 -9.05 -18.37
N VAL A 184 8.52 -8.48 -18.22
CA VAL A 184 9.80 -9.18 -18.38
C VAL A 184 10.32 -9.58 -17.01
N TRP A 185 10.64 -10.87 -16.85
CA TRP A 185 11.29 -11.35 -15.63
C TRP A 185 12.69 -10.75 -15.48
N ARG A 186 12.95 -10.16 -14.31
CA ARG A 186 14.28 -9.71 -13.89
C ARG A 186 14.60 -10.25 -12.51
N GLU A 187 15.81 -10.78 -12.33
CA GLU A 187 16.30 -11.17 -11.01
C GLU A 187 16.36 -9.96 -10.07
N ALA A 188 16.25 -10.21 -8.77
CA ALA A 188 16.43 -9.13 -7.78
C ALA A 188 17.86 -8.58 -7.90
N ALA A 189 18.01 -7.26 -7.91
CA ALA A 189 19.32 -6.67 -7.70
C ALA A 189 19.85 -7.15 -6.34
N LYS A 190 21.07 -7.69 -6.33
CA LYS A 190 21.74 -8.17 -5.11
C LYS A 190 22.16 -7.01 -4.20
#